data_AF-A0A818FYX3-F1
#
_entry.id   AF-A0A818FYX3-F1
#
_cell.length_a   1.000
_cell.length_b   1.000
_cell.length_c   1.000
_cell.angle_alpha   90.00
_cell.angle_beta   90.00
_cell.angle_gamma   90.00
#
_symmetry.space_group_name_H-M   'P 1'
#
loop_
_entity.id
_entity.type
_entity.pdbx_description
1 polymer ?
#
loop_
_entity_poly.entity_id
_entity_poly.type
_entity_poly.pdbx_seq_one_letter_code
_entity_poly.pdbx_strand_id
1 'polypeptide(L)'
;MNASCVMNTPRGLPGADQPVGKNKELERSTNVDANGDRTPKRTEEHIVSPRLAEKDKSVAAGSQVSNARSQEALSSSLSIDHVPDQVRTLNSYPSETFGVEEHISKEIRDLFQHLKYELPIMNKRGPMSGNCVSETDQMENFLKQNFGFNNTNDYIVSGVRSFQIRRFLSDVDSRQIIYFPREHQSAFTMTVSEIKKWQSSYAVYADQNVRGMDKAFLQKALRGKSGDGDEAFRMKFVVRISDCPILMKFDARILRRSLGEQWPHLIKLVSVTGVDFAGRKHDVNDVTTYIKNWQEVFELDPKTGKPAVFHGRDFYPVRHHPQAMLDEERLLRDLARMVRLRLQACDQEGVEIVVETGIGLGVFAGKHIGIDGQVRRLSAIAIRHVVQNYSTTFKNIRAIVLALPIFTGIRDGRRLPDTYDYFVAEFRMSQYSGHIPLLIIDQDMHELTVAIALRGYRVSQLNPADSHGVFGEYWQNHGPAVEEKLALTTVGLLVQHHLINPAVLDENRYHII
;
A
#
# COMPACT_ATOMS: atom_id res chain seq x y z
N MET A 1 -31.36 -37.87 42.21
CA MET A 1 -31.82 -37.59 43.58
C MET A 1 -31.34 -36.20 43.93
N ASN A 2 -32.07 -35.17 43.51
CA ASN A 2 -33.15 -34.43 44.20
C ASN A 2 -32.68 -33.50 45.33
N ALA A 3 -33.13 -32.23 45.19
CA ALA A 3 -33.34 -31.14 46.15
C ALA A 3 -32.31 -29.99 46.05
N SER A 4 -32.55 -28.74 45.61
CA SER A 4 -33.68 -27.77 45.61
C SER A 4 -34.13 -27.24 46.98
N CYS A 5 -33.87 -25.95 47.24
CA CYS A 5 -34.63 -25.02 48.11
C CYS A 5 -34.22 -23.58 47.66
N VAL A 6 -35.02 -22.69 47.04
CA VAL A 6 -36.31 -22.02 47.39
C VAL A 6 -36.18 -21.20 48.68
N MET A 7 -36.63 -19.95 48.85
CA MET A 7 -37.04 -18.77 48.06
C MET A 7 -37.18 -17.62 49.10
N ASN A 8 -37.08 -16.34 48.69
CA ASN A 8 -38.12 -15.33 48.92
C ASN A 8 -37.67 -13.90 48.53
N THR A 9 -38.43 -13.32 47.61
CA THR A 9 -38.65 -11.87 47.42
C THR A 9 -39.67 -11.35 48.45
N PRO A 10 -39.88 -10.02 48.54
CA PRO A 10 -41.14 -9.51 47.97
C PRO A 10 -41.08 -8.09 47.34
N ARG A 11 -41.86 -7.96 46.24
CA ARG A 11 -42.81 -6.87 45.87
C ARG A 11 -42.24 -5.44 45.65
N GLY A 12 -42.62 -4.68 44.62
CA GLY A 12 -43.63 -4.83 43.57
C GLY A 12 -43.55 -3.68 42.55
N LEU A 13 -43.95 -3.97 41.32
CA LEU A 13 -44.24 -3.06 40.19
C LEU A 13 -45.64 -2.41 40.39
N PRO A 14 -46.24 -1.62 39.46
CA PRO A 14 -45.79 -1.13 38.13
C PRO A 14 -46.11 0.37 37.85
N GLY A 15 -45.70 0.87 36.69
CA GLY A 15 -46.30 2.07 36.08
C GLY A 15 -45.64 2.47 34.76
N ALA A 16 -46.23 2.04 33.65
CA ALA A 16 -45.92 2.47 32.29
C ALA A 16 -46.52 3.86 32.01
N ASP A 17 -45.84 4.68 31.20
CA ASP A 17 -46.40 5.29 29.98
C ASP A 17 -45.38 6.24 29.32
N GLN A 18 -45.32 6.17 27.98
CA GLN A 18 -44.57 7.08 27.10
C GLN A 18 -45.39 8.39 26.83
N PRO A 19 -45.11 9.20 25.78
CA PRO A 19 -44.20 10.34 25.78
C PRO A 19 -44.91 11.66 25.39
N VAL A 20 -44.46 12.83 25.84
CA VAL A 20 -44.89 14.11 25.24
C VAL A 20 -43.74 15.12 25.28
N GLY A 21 -43.36 15.62 24.09
CA GLY A 21 -42.42 16.72 23.93
C GLY A 21 -43.07 18.10 24.11
N LYS A 22 -42.23 19.13 24.27
CA LYS A 22 -42.31 20.42 23.56
C LYS A 22 -41.22 21.38 24.05
N ASN A 23 -40.53 21.95 23.06
CA ASN A 23 -39.89 23.27 22.96
C ASN A 23 -39.89 24.19 24.19
N LYS A 24 -38.73 24.80 24.44
CA LYS A 24 -38.62 26.26 24.50
C LYS A 24 -37.19 26.75 24.22
N GLU A 25 -37.11 27.59 23.20
CA GLU A 25 -36.01 28.47 22.84
C GLU A 25 -35.89 29.68 23.79
N LEU A 26 -34.67 30.22 23.77
CA LEU A 26 -34.24 31.63 23.92
C LEU A 26 -34.37 32.35 25.27
N GLU A 27 -33.21 32.82 25.76
CA GLU A 27 -32.79 34.25 25.83
C GLU A 27 -31.29 34.29 26.22
N ARG A 28 -30.36 34.66 25.33
CA ARG A 28 -29.80 36.02 25.05
C ARG A 28 -29.27 36.78 26.27
N SER A 29 -27.95 36.96 26.31
CA SER A 29 -27.31 38.21 26.77
C SER A 29 -26.10 38.53 25.90
N THR A 30 -26.16 39.69 25.23
CA THR A 30 -25.12 40.34 24.42
C THR A 30 -24.40 41.44 25.22
N ASN A 31 -23.12 41.65 24.92
CA ASN A 31 -22.31 42.89 24.92
C ASN A 31 -20.98 42.48 24.22
N VAL A 32 -20.55 42.90 23.01
CA VAL A 32 -20.32 44.23 22.39
C VAL A 32 -19.39 45.08 23.26
N ASP A 33 -18.22 45.61 22.88
CA ASP A 33 -17.36 45.65 21.68
C ASP A 33 -15.96 46.12 22.13
N ALA A 34 -14.88 45.84 21.37
CA ALA A 34 -13.79 46.81 21.10
C ALA A 34 -12.73 46.27 20.11
N ASN A 35 -12.81 46.75 18.87
CA ASN A 35 -11.74 47.21 17.96
C ASN A 35 -10.30 46.68 18.10
N GLY A 36 -9.77 46.15 16.99
CA GLY A 36 -8.35 45.90 16.79
C GLY A 36 -7.97 45.57 15.35
N ASP A 37 -8.30 46.46 14.42
CA ASP A 37 -7.81 46.43 13.03
C ASP A 37 -6.31 46.79 13.00
N ARG A 38 -5.50 46.00 12.26
CA ARG A 38 -4.13 46.31 11.82
C ARG A 38 -3.57 45.20 10.93
N THR A 39 -3.66 45.38 9.61
CA THR A 39 -2.51 45.17 8.71
C THR A 39 -1.51 46.34 8.89
N PRO A 40 -0.28 46.41 8.31
CA PRO A 40 0.40 45.55 7.32
C PRO A 40 1.89 45.25 7.66
N LYS A 41 2.60 44.46 6.82
CA LYS A 41 3.88 44.86 6.19
C LYS A 41 4.43 43.80 5.24
N ARG A 42 4.59 44.22 3.98
CA ARG A 42 5.32 43.61 2.88
C ARG A 42 6.22 44.71 2.31
N THR A 43 7.53 44.47 2.21
CA THR A 43 8.61 45.25 1.56
C THR A 43 9.85 44.35 1.66
N GLU A 44 10.71 44.06 0.67
CA GLU A 44 11.10 44.58 -0.66
C GLU A 44 11.50 43.35 -1.53
N GLU A 45 11.20 43.20 -2.83
CA GLU A 45 11.63 43.91 -4.06
C GLU A 45 13.12 43.79 -4.48
N HIS A 46 13.35 43.06 -5.58
CA HIS A 46 14.23 43.39 -6.73
C HIS A 46 13.81 42.47 -7.90
N ILE A 47 12.94 42.89 -8.82
CA ILE A 47 13.18 43.59 -10.10
C ILE A 47 14.18 42.87 -11.03
N VAL A 48 13.67 42.23 -12.10
CA VAL A 48 14.00 42.53 -13.51
C VAL A 48 12.76 42.24 -14.39
N SER A 49 12.45 43.21 -15.26
CA SER A 49 11.24 43.40 -16.07
C SER A 49 10.90 42.33 -17.13
N PRO A 50 9.62 42.24 -17.55
CA PRO A 50 9.19 41.66 -18.82
C PRO A 50 9.10 42.73 -19.93
N ARG A 51 9.48 42.38 -21.16
CA ARG A 51 9.11 43.15 -22.37
C ARG A 51 8.00 42.42 -23.13
N LEU A 52 6.89 43.12 -23.31
CA LEU A 52 5.87 42.92 -24.32
C LEU A 52 6.29 43.59 -25.64
N ALA A 53 5.92 43.00 -26.77
CA ALA A 53 5.34 43.65 -27.97
C ALA A 53 5.23 42.59 -29.09
N GLU A 54 4.01 42.14 -29.40
CA GLU A 54 3.19 42.55 -30.57
C GLU A 54 3.52 41.75 -31.84
N LYS A 55 2.60 40.87 -32.25
CA LYS A 55 1.67 41.01 -33.39
C LYS A 55 2.39 41.06 -34.74
N ASP A 56 2.14 40.03 -35.56
CA ASP A 56 1.38 40.30 -36.78
C ASP A 56 0.64 39.06 -37.33
N LYS A 57 -0.49 39.37 -37.96
CA LYS A 57 -1.48 38.47 -38.55
C LYS A 57 -1.12 38.15 -40.02
N SER A 58 -1.85 37.14 -40.52
CA SER A 58 -2.34 36.96 -41.90
C SER A 58 -1.51 35.99 -42.76
N VAL A 59 -2.05 35.18 -43.67
CA VAL A 59 -3.42 34.81 -44.10
C VAL A 59 -3.23 33.66 -45.12
N ALA A 60 -4.16 32.70 -45.16
CA ALA A 60 -4.54 31.83 -46.31
C ALA A 60 -3.45 30.97 -47.00
N ALA A 61 -3.74 29.95 -47.80
CA ALA A 61 -4.86 29.03 -48.03
C ALA A 61 -4.35 28.06 -49.11
N GLY A 62 -5.06 26.95 -49.29
CA GLY A 62 -4.97 26.10 -50.47
C GLY A 62 -4.11 24.86 -50.25
N SER A 63 -4.71 23.67 -50.20
CA SER A 63 -5.16 22.90 -51.39
C SER A 63 -4.06 21.87 -51.70
N GLN A 64 -4.28 20.60 -52.03
CA GLN A 64 -5.38 19.65 -52.17
C GLN A 64 -4.67 18.43 -52.82
N VAL A 65 -5.31 17.25 -52.91
CA VAL A 65 -4.96 16.16 -53.87
C VAL A 65 -3.74 15.30 -53.46
N SER A 66 -3.71 13.96 -53.48
CA SER A 66 -4.67 12.87 -53.72
C SER A 66 -3.92 11.54 -53.58
N ASN A 67 -4.67 10.45 -53.37
CA ASN A 67 -4.45 9.10 -53.94
C ASN A 67 -3.15 8.35 -53.58
N ALA A 68 -3.04 7.03 -53.62
CA ALA A 68 -3.90 5.85 -53.59
C ALA A 68 -2.94 4.67 -53.83
N ARG A 69 -3.09 3.55 -53.12
CA ARG A 69 -2.65 2.16 -53.47
C ARG A 69 -1.14 1.95 -53.76
N SER A 70 -0.44 0.94 -53.27
CA SER A 70 -0.61 -0.52 -53.44
C SER A 70 0.52 -1.17 -52.62
N GLN A 71 0.22 -2.16 -51.77
CA GLN A 71 0.58 -3.58 -51.96
C GLN A 71 2.06 -3.94 -52.19
N GLU A 72 2.50 -4.81 -51.27
CA GLU A 72 3.42 -5.96 -51.43
C GLU A 72 4.94 -5.83 -51.25
N ALA A 73 5.38 -6.62 -50.27
CA ALA A 73 6.58 -7.45 -50.22
C ALA A 73 7.95 -6.77 -50.24
N LEU A 74 8.72 -6.96 -49.15
CA LEU A 74 9.90 -7.82 -49.20
C LEU A 74 10.51 -7.98 -47.80
N SER A 75 10.67 -9.25 -47.44
CA SER A 75 11.57 -9.75 -46.42
C SER A 75 12.98 -9.17 -46.60
N SER A 76 13.54 -8.59 -45.54
CA SER A 76 14.99 -8.50 -45.39
C SER A 76 15.39 -8.86 -43.97
N SER A 77 15.97 -10.06 -43.88
CA SER A 77 16.91 -10.48 -42.85
C SER A 77 17.98 -9.41 -42.67
N LEU A 78 18.05 -8.82 -41.48
CA LEU A 78 19.22 -8.07 -41.01
C LEU A 78 19.89 -8.88 -39.90
N SER A 79 21.05 -9.41 -40.26
CA SER A 79 22.05 -9.99 -39.38
C SER A 79 22.38 -9.03 -38.25
N ILE A 80 22.33 -9.53 -37.01
CA ILE A 80 22.78 -8.82 -35.82
C ILE A 80 24.30 -9.00 -35.76
N ASP A 81 25.03 -8.08 -36.38
CA ASP A 81 26.47 -7.96 -36.16
C ASP A 81 26.75 -6.95 -35.04
N HIS A 82 27.43 -7.47 -34.00
CA HIS A 82 28.30 -6.77 -33.05
C HIS A 82 27.92 -5.33 -32.67
N VAL A 83 27.09 -5.19 -31.64
CA VAL A 83 27.03 -3.96 -30.83
C VAL A 83 28.17 -4.03 -29.80
N PRO A 84 29.08 -3.04 -29.72
CA PRO A 84 30.16 -3.05 -28.74
C PRO A 84 29.61 -3.02 -27.30
N ASP A 85 30.17 -3.85 -26.42
CA ASP A 85 29.81 -4.00 -25.00
C ASP A 85 29.85 -2.70 -24.16
N GLN A 86 30.35 -1.60 -24.71
CA GLN A 86 30.52 -0.32 -24.00
C GLN A 86 29.29 0.61 -24.04
N VAL A 87 28.21 0.26 -24.75
CA VAL A 87 26.96 1.06 -24.78
C VAL A 87 25.83 0.46 -23.91
N ARG A 88 26.01 -0.76 -23.37
CA ARG A 88 25.03 -1.39 -22.46
C ARG A 88 25.07 -0.87 -21.02
N THR A 89 26.06 -0.08 -20.64
CA THR A 89 26.30 0.31 -19.22
C THR A 89 25.61 1.58 -18.75
N LEU A 90 24.82 2.26 -19.59
CA LEU A 90 24.14 3.52 -19.21
C LEU A 90 22.67 3.38 -18.77
N ASN A 91 22.08 2.18 -18.90
CA ASN A 91 20.65 1.95 -18.62
C ASN A 91 20.38 0.82 -17.60
N SER A 92 21.33 0.49 -16.72
CA SER A 92 21.10 -0.54 -15.70
C SER A 92 20.74 0.09 -14.35
N TYR A 93 19.65 -0.40 -13.74
CA TYR A 93 19.33 -0.09 -12.36
C TYR A 93 20.41 -0.59 -11.40
N PRO A 94 20.68 0.14 -10.31
CA PRO A 94 21.28 -0.45 -9.13
C PRO A 94 20.53 -1.74 -8.78
N SER A 95 21.23 -2.86 -8.87
CA SER A 95 20.67 -4.17 -8.58
C SER A 95 21.75 -5.14 -8.13
N GLU A 96 21.36 -6.05 -7.26
CA GLU A 96 22.25 -7.05 -6.66
C GLU A 96 21.50 -8.38 -6.55
N THR A 97 22.17 -9.48 -6.91
CA THR A 97 21.61 -10.84 -6.76
C THR A 97 22.34 -11.55 -5.63
N PHE A 98 21.57 -12.21 -4.77
CA PHE A 98 22.06 -12.99 -3.65
C PHE A 98 21.48 -14.41 -3.70
N GLY A 99 22.22 -15.37 -3.16
CA GLY A 99 21.84 -16.77 -3.10
C GLY A 99 22.99 -17.68 -3.50
N VAL A 100 22.85 -18.97 -3.23
CA VAL A 100 23.83 -19.98 -3.65
C VAL A 100 23.66 -20.23 -5.15
N GLU A 101 24.71 -19.99 -5.96
CA GLU A 101 24.62 -20.07 -7.42
C GLU A 101 24.06 -21.41 -7.94
N GLU A 102 24.42 -22.51 -7.28
CA GLU A 102 23.98 -23.87 -7.62
C GLU A 102 22.46 -24.07 -7.47
N HIS A 103 21.79 -23.23 -6.67
CA HIS A 103 20.34 -23.27 -6.46
C HIS A 103 19.57 -22.31 -7.37
N ILE A 104 20.26 -21.48 -8.15
CA ILE A 104 19.60 -20.56 -9.09
C ILE A 104 19.38 -21.29 -10.41
N SER A 105 18.15 -21.78 -10.60
CA SER A 105 17.75 -22.42 -11.85
C SER A 105 17.93 -21.46 -13.04
N LYS A 106 18.11 -22.01 -14.24
CA LYS A 106 18.27 -21.23 -15.47
C LYS A 106 17.10 -20.26 -15.66
N GLU A 107 15.87 -20.71 -15.40
CA GLU A 107 14.66 -19.91 -15.58
C GLU A 107 14.63 -18.71 -14.62
N ILE A 108 15.10 -18.86 -13.38
CA ILE A 108 15.20 -17.74 -12.42
C ILE A 108 16.34 -16.79 -12.81
N ARG A 109 17.46 -17.31 -13.31
CA ARG A 109 18.56 -16.49 -13.82
C ARG A 109 18.11 -15.64 -15.01
N ASP A 110 17.41 -16.24 -15.96
CA ASP A 110 16.86 -15.58 -17.14
C ASP A 110 15.77 -14.56 -16.75
N LEU A 111 15.00 -14.83 -15.70
CA LEU A 111 14.07 -13.86 -15.11
C LEU A 111 14.82 -12.66 -14.52
N PHE A 112 15.81 -12.88 -13.66
CA PHE A 112 16.55 -11.78 -13.04
C PHE A 112 17.30 -10.92 -14.07
N GLN A 113 17.87 -11.52 -15.12
CA GLN A 113 18.49 -10.75 -16.20
C GLN A 113 17.49 -9.83 -16.90
N HIS A 114 16.30 -10.34 -17.22
CA HIS A 114 15.24 -9.53 -17.80
C HIS A 114 14.82 -8.37 -16.90
N LEU A 115 14.58 -8.65 -15.62
CA LEU A 115 14.17 -7.60 -14.66
C LEU A 115 15.24 -6.50 -14.51
N LYS A 116 16.52 -6.85 -14.60
CA LYS A 116 17.64 -5.90 -14.48
C LYS A 116 17.88 -5.04 -15.72
N TYR A 117 17.76 -5.64 -16.91
CA TYR A 117 18.32 -5.06 -18.13
C TYR A 117 17.29 -4.77 -19.23
N GLU A 118 16.09 -5.34 -19.16
CA GLU A 118 15.08 -5.21 -20.23
C GLU A 118 13.87 -4.35 -19.83
N LEU A 119 13.72 -4.04 -18.54
CA LEU A 119 12.64 -3.18 -18.08
C LEU A 119 12.93 -1.68 -18.34
N PRO A 120 11.92 -0.88 -18.68
CA PRO A 120 12.09 0.56 -18.88
C PRO A 120 12.52 1.25 -17.59
N ILE A 121 13.25 2.37 -17.70
CA ILE A 121 13.69 3.20 -16.57
C ILE A 121 12.49 3.78 -15.78
N MET A 122 12.54 3.72 -14.45
CA MET A 122 11.49 4.11 -13.54
C MET A 122 11.39 5.62 -13.56
N ASN A 123 10.20 6.15 -13.85
CA ASN A 123 9.95 7.57 -13.73
C ASN A 123 9.70 7.96 -12.26
N LYS A 124 10.78 8.22 -11.51
CA LYS A 124 10.72 8.65 -10.10
C LYS A 124 10.06 10.02 -9.87
N ARG A 125 9.82 10.78 -10.94
CA ARG A 125 9.20 12.12 -10.91
C ARG A 125 7.87 12.16 -11.68
N GLY A 126 7.26 10.99 -11.89
CA GLY A 126 5.98 10.87 -12.59
C GLY A 126 4.80 11.39 -11.76
N PRO A 127 3.58 11.41 -12.32
CA PRO A 127 2.36 11.94 -11.68
C PRO A 127 2.12 11.39 -10.27
N MET A 128 2.39 10.10 -10.06
CA MET A 128 2.21 9.47 -8.73
C MET A 128 3.34 9.81 -7.74
N SER A 129 4.27 10.72 -8.01
CA SER A 129 5.33 11.11 -7.06
C SER A 129 4.90 12.18 -6.05
N GLY A 130 3.64 12.61 -6.03
CA GLY A 130 3.18 13.66 -5.11
C GLY A 130 1.80 14.26 -5.38
N ASN A 131 1.34 14.24 -6.63
CA ASN A 131 0.09 14.88 -7.05
C ASN A 131 -0.71 13.93 -7.95
N CYS A 132 -1.48 13.05 -7.33
CA CYS A 132 -2.27 12.01 -8.00
C CYS A 132 -3.75 12.38 -8.14
N VAL A 133 -4.09 13.68 -8.21
CA VAL A 133 -5.49 14.15 -8.31
C VAL A 133 -6.16 13.58 -9.56
N SER A 134 -5.49 13.65 -10.70
CA SER A 134 -6.02 13.13 -11.98
C SER A 134 -6.30 11.63 -11.91
N GLU A 135 -5.39 10.85 -11.30
CA GLU A 135 -5.52 9.41 -11.16
C GLU A 135 -6.61 9.03 -10.14
N THR A 136 -6.76 9.85 -9.10
CA THR A 136 -7.86 9.73 -8.12
C THR A 136 -9.20 9.95 -8.79
N ASP A 137 -9.37 11.06 -9.50
CA ASP A 137 -10.58 11.38 -10.26
C ASP A 137 -10.89 10.30 -11.31
N GLN A 138 -9.87 9.74 -11.96
CA GLN A 138 -10.03 8.66 -12.92
C GLN A 138 -10.59 7.39 -12.26
N MET A 139 -10.03 6.98 -11.12
CA MET A 139 -10.51 5.81 -10.37
C MET A 139 -11.92 6.03 -9.81
N GLU A 140 -12.20 7.20 -9.23
CA GLU A 140 -13.54 7.55 -8.75
C GLU A 140 -14.57 7.51 -9.88
N ASN A 141 -14.24 8.09 -11.04
CA ASN A 141 -15.13 8.05 -12.21
C ASN A 141 -15.36 6.63 -12.71
N PHE A 142 -14.31 5.80 -12.76
CA PHE A 142 -14.43 4.39 -13.12
C PHE A 142 -15.37 3.65 -12.16
N LEU A 143 -15.20 3.80 -10.85
CA LEU A 143 -16.03 3.16 -9.85
C LEU A 143 -17.47 3.68 -9.89
N LYS A 144 -17.66 4.98 -10.11
CA LYS A 144 -18.98 5.62 -10.21
C LYS A 144 -19.75 5.13 -11.43
N GLN A 145 -19.10 5.05 -12.59
CA GLN A 145 -19.73 4.61 -13.84
C GLN A 145 -20.11 3.13 -13.80
N ASN A 146 -19.24 2.28 -13.25
CA ASN A 146 -19.45 0.84 -13.29
C ASN A 146 -20.27 0.31 -12.10
N PHE A 147 -20.12 0.90 -10.92
CA PHE A 147 -20.68 0.38 -9.66
C PHE A 147 -21.58 1.39 -8.91
N GLY A 148 -21.71 2.62 -9.42
CA GLY A 148 -22.50 3.66 -8.74
C GLY A 148 -21.87 4.10 -7.42
N PHE A 149 -20.54 4.08 -7.35
CA PHE A 149 -19.75 4.56 -6.21
C PHE A 149 -20.10 6.01 -5.83
N ASN A 150 -20.22 6.25 -4.51
CA ASN A 150 -20.40 7.58 -3.95
C ASN A 150 -19.80 7.68 -2.54
N ASN A 151 -18.99 8.71 -2.31
CA ASN A 151 -18.48 9.04 -0.97
C ASN A 151 -19.63 9.46 -0.04
N THR A 152 -19.50 9.14 1.25
CA THR A 152 -20.46 9.53 2.29
C THR A 152 -19.81 10.45 3.32
N ASN A 153 -20.63 11.02 4.22
CA ASN A 153 -20.13 11.81 5.35
C ASN A 153 -19.78 10.95 6.57
N ASP A 154 -20.08 9.65 6.53
CA ASP A 154 -19.75 8.70 7.59
C ASP A 154 -18.27 8.32 7.52
N TYR A 155 -17.77 7.70 8.59
CA TYR A 155 -16.40 7.22 8.69
C TYR A 155 -16.38 5.70 8.86
N ILE A 156 -15.50 4.99 8.14
CA ILE A 156 -15.27 3.55 8.34
C ILE A 156 -14.46 3.37 9.62
N VAL A 157 -13.35 4.11 9.72
CA VAL A 157 -12.52 4.31 10.92
C VAL A 157 -12.26 5.81 11.07
N SER A 158 -11.84 6.23 12.26
CA SER A 158 -11.55 7.65 12.53
C SER A 158 -10.58 8.23 11.50
N GLY A 159 -11.01 9.25 10.74
CA GLY A 159 -10.18 9.89 9.71
C GLY A 159 -10.36 9.35 8.29
N VAL A 160 -11.12 8.26 8.09
CA VAL A 160 -11.35 7.60 6.80
C VAL A 160 -12.82 7.65 6.41
N ARG A 161 -13.18 8.36 5.34
CA ARG A 161 -14.60 8.48 4.98
C ARG A 161 -15.10 7.17 4.37
N SER A 162 -16.31 6.82 4.76
CA SER A 162 -17.05 5.72 4.18
C SER A 162 -17.57 6.07 2.79
N PHE A 163 -17.92 5.04 2.03
CA PHE A 163 -18.51 5.16 0.71
C PHE A 163 -19.63 4.12 0.55
N GLN A 164 -20.46 4.32 -0.47
CA GLN A 164 -21.52 3.40 -0.84
C GLN A 164 -21.36 3.00 -2.30
N ILE A 165 -21.76 1.76 -2.59
CA ILE A 165 -21.88 1.23 -3.94
C ILE A 165 -23.37 0.95 -4.18
N ARG A 166 -23.90 1.44 -5.31
CA ARG A 166 -25.32 1.30 -5.65
C ARG A 166 -25.62 0.09 -6.53
N ARG A 167 -24.60 -0.45 -7.20
CA ARG A 167 -24.71 -1.60 -8.10
C ARG A 167 -23.73 -2.68 -7.65
N PHE A 168 -24.24 -3.66 -6.91
CA PHE A 168 -23.43 -4.80 -6.47
C PHE A 168 -23.12 -5.71 -7.66
N LEU A 169 -21.93 -6.32 -7.66
CA LEU A 169 -21.51 -7.24 -8.71
C LEU A 169 -22.46 -8.44 -8.86
N SER A 170 -23.13 -8.86 -7.78
CA SER A 170 -24.17 -9.90 -7.80
C SER A 170 -25.27 -9.62 -8.82
N ASP A 171 -25.58 -8.34 -9.04
CA ASP A 171 -26.74 -7.88 -9.80
C ASP A 171 -26.35 -7.48 -11.24
N VAL A 172 -25.07 -7.65 -11.59
CA VAL A 172 -24.53 -7.36 -12.93
C VAL A 172 -24.33 -8.65 -13.71
N ASP A 173 -24.71 -8.63 -15.00
CA ASP A 173 -24.44 -9.73 -15.93
C ASP A 173 -22.95 -10.08 -15.91
N SER A 174 -22.65 -11.33 -15.58
CA SER A 174 -21.29 -11.87 -15.49
C SER A 174 -20.50 -11.75 -16.81
N ARG A 175 -21.19 -11.62 -17.96
CA ARG A 175 -20.58 -11.42 -19.28
C ARG A 175 -20.34 -9.95 -19.63
N GLN A 176 -20.86 -9.01 -18.84
CA GLN A 176 -20.65 -7.59 -19.09
C GLN A 176 -19.15 -7.28 -19.07
N ILE A 177 -18.69 -6.59 -20.10
CA ILE A 177 -17.31 -6.10 -20.22
C ILE A 177 -17.23 -4.76 -19.50
N ILE A 178 -16.18 -4.60 -18.70
CA ILE A 178 -15.81 -3.41 -17.97
C ILE A 178 -14.48 -2.92 -18.52
N TYR A 179 -14.38 -1.60 -18.71
CA TYR A 179 -13.23 -0.94 -19.30
C TYR A 179 -12.62 0.02 -18.30
N PHE A 180 -11.29 -0.01 -18.18
CA PHE A 180 -10.54 1.00 -17.45
C PHE A 180 -9.64 1.81 -18.41
N PRO A 181 -9.68 3.16 -18.34
CA PRO A 181 -10.54 3.97 -17.48
C PRO A 181 -11.97 4.13 -18.03
N ARG A 182 -12.17 4.03 -19.37
CA ARG A 182 -13.46 4.24 -20.07
C ARG A 182 -13.51 3.48 -21.40
N GLU A 183 -14.72 3.20 -21.91
CA GLU A 183 -14.98 2.39 -23.12
C GLU A 183 -14.24 2.89 -24.39
N HIS A 184 -14.22 4.20 -24.64
CA HIS A 184 -13.66 4.76 -25.89
C HIS A 184 -12.14 5.03 -25.84
N GLN A 185 -11.49 4.77 -24.70
CA GLN A 185 -10.05 4.96 -24.49
C GLN A 185 -9.38 3.66 -24.01
N SER A 186 -10.08 2.54 -24.10
CA SER A 186 -9.81 1.32 -23.34
C SER A 186 -8.40 0.77 -23.54
N ALA A 187 -7.58 0.85 -22.49
CA ALA A 187 -6.32 0.14 -22.40
C ALA A 187 -6.49 -1.19 -21.66
N PHE A 188 -7.28 -1.24 -20.58
CA PHE A 188 -7.50 -2.45 -19.79
C PHE A 188 -8.96 -2.92 -19.87
N THR A 189 -9.18 -4.16 -20.29
CA THR A 189 -10.51 -4.78 -20.37
C THR A 189 -10.67 -5.90 -19.36
N MET A 190 -11.87 -6.09 -18.80
CA MET A 190 -12.19 -7.21 -17.90
C MET A 190 -13.67 -7.56 -17.98
N THR A 191 -14.07 -8.74 -17.53
CA THR A 191 -15.48 -9.08 -17.33
C THR A 191 -15.87 -9.04 -15.86
N VAL A 192 -17.17 -8.89 -15.60
CA VAL A 192 -17.73 -9.04 -14.25
C VAL A 192 -17.44 -10.42 -13.65
N SER A 193 -17.43 -11.48 -14.47
CA SER A 193 -17.05 -12.82 -14.01
C SER A 193 -15.60 -12.90 -13.53
N GLU A 194 -14.67 -12.20 -14.18
CA GLU A 194 -13.28 -12.11 -13.74
C GLU A 194 -13.18 -11.39 -12.38
N ILE A 195 -13.89 -10.28 -12.20
CA ILE A 195 -13.91 -9.56 -10.91
C ILE A 195 -14.47 -10.44 -9.80
N LYS A 196 -15.57 -11.16 -10.04
CA LYS A 196 -16.14 -12.12 -9.07
C LYS A 196 -15.16 -13.23 -8.72
N LYS A 197 -14.39 -13.73 -9.69
CA LYS A 197 -13.33 -14.72 -9.46
C LYS A 197 -12.20 -14.14 -8.60
N TRP A 198 -11.78 -12.91 -8.86
CA TRP A 198 -10.78 -12.25 -8.03
C TRP A 198 -11.29 -12.00 -6.61
N GLN A 199 -12.55 -11.59 -6.43
CA GLN A 199 -13.17 -11.44 -5.12
C GLN A 199 -13.20 -12.76 -4.33
N SER A 200 -13.53 -13.88 -4.97
CA SER A 200 -13.62 -15.19 -4.31
C SER A 200 -12.25 -15.81 -3.98
N SER A 201 -11.16 -15.22 -4.47
CA SER A 201 -9.79 -15.62 -4.14
C SER A 201 -9.27 -14.99 -2.83
N TYR A 202 -10.06 -14.14 -2.18
CA TYR A 202 -9.68 -13.47 -0.94
C TYR A 202 -9.46 -14.49 0.18
N ALA A 203 -8.35 -14.33 0.91
CA ALA A 203 -7.98 -15.11 2.07
C ALA A 203 -7.29 -14.23 3.13
N VAL A 204 -7.41 -14.64 4.40
CA VAL A 204 -6.78 -13.99 5.55
C VAL A 204 -5.96 -15.03 6.29
N TYR A 205 -4.69 -14.72 6.53
CA TYR A 205 -3.79 -15.52 7.33
C TYR A 205 -3.41 -14.74 8.58
N ALA A 206 -3.54 -15.33 9.76
CA ALA A 206 -3.27 -14.66 11.02
C ALA A 206 -2.47 -15.56 11.95
N ASP A 207 -1.58 -14.97 12.73
CA ASP A 207 -0.73 -15.75 13.64
C ASP A 207 -1.46 -16.16 14.91
N GLN A 208 -1.60 -17.48 15.09
CA GLN A 208 -2.32 -18.08 16.22
C GLN A 208 -1.71 -17.77 17.60
N ASN A 209 -0.42 -17.42 17.65
CA ASN A 209 0.27 -17.15 18.91
C ASN A 209 0.10 -15.69 19.36
N VAL A 210 -0.66 -14.86 18.62
CA VAL A 210 -1.02 -13.51 19.07
C VAL A 210 -2.24 -13.62 19.99
N ARG A 211 -2.09 -13.15 21.23
CA ARG A 211 -3.19 -13.16 22.21
C ARG A 211 -4.39 -12.37 21.67
N GLY A 212 -5.56 -13.01 21.68
CA GLY A 212 -6.81 -12.41 21.20
C GLY A 212 -6.96 -12.40 19.67
N MET A 213 -6.13 -13.18 18.96
CA MET A 213 -6.30 -13.44 17.53
C MET A 213 -7.32 -14.56 17.32
N ASP A 214 -8.56 -14.19 17.02
CA ASP A 214 -9.64 -15.11 16.68
C ASP A 214 -10.46 -14.60 15.49
N LYS A 215 -11.36 -15.43 14.98
CA LYS A 215 -12.21 -15.06 13.82
C LYS A 215 -13.10 -13.86 14.11
N ALA A 216 -13.58 -13.71 15.35
CA ALA A 216 -14.43 -12.59 15.73
C ALA A 216 -13.65 -11.26 15.72
N PHE A 217 -12.41 -11.27 16.20
CA PHE A 217 -11.48 -10.16 16.09
C PHE A 217 -11.20 -9.82 14.62
N LEU A 218 -10.88 -10.82 13.79
CA LEU A 218 -10.62 -10.59 12.36
C LEU A 218 -11.84 -9.97 11.66
N GLN A 219 -13.05 -10.50 11.86
CA GLN A 219 -14.27 -9.90 11.31
C GLN A 219 -14.49 -8.47 11.79
N LYS A 220 -14.25 -8.20 13.08
CA LYS A 220 -14.37 -6.86 13.66
C LYS A 220 -13.38 -5.90 13.01
N ALA A 221 -12.11 -6.28 12.94
CA ALA A 221 -11.05 -5.45 12.38
C ALA A 221 -11.26 -5.18 10.89
N LEU A 222 -11.58 -6.20 10.08
CA LEU A 222 -11.77 -6.07 8.63
C LEU A 222 -13.01 -5.22 8.25
N ARG A 223 -13.93 -4.98 9.19
CA ARG A 223 -15.04 -4.03 9.06
C ARG A 223 -14.65 -2.59 9.42
N GLY A 224 -13.40 -2.33 9.79
CA GLY A 224 -12.98 -1.05 10.35
C GLY A 224 -13.54 -0.79 11.75
N LYS A 225 -13.81 -1.84 12.52
CA LYS A 225 -14.39 -1.69 13.88
C LYS A 225 -13.41 -2.04 15.00
N SER A 226 -12.14 -2.30 14.68
CA SER A 226 -11.09 -2.47 15.67
C SER A 226 -10.77 -1.14 16.36
N GLY A 227 -10.46 -1.22 17.66
CA GLY A 227 -9.98 -0.08 18.43
C GLY A 227 -8.49 0.19 18.22
N ASP A 228 -8.06 1.34 18.74
CA ASP A 228 -6.68 1.79 18.75
C ASP A 228 -5.80 0.94 19.68
N GLY A 229 -4.47 1.03 19.55
CA GLY A 229 -3.54 0.39 20.47
C GLY A 229 -3.52 -1.12 20.30
N ASP A 230 -4.00 -1.89 21.28
CA ASP A 230 -3.91 -3.35 21.29
C ASP A 230 -4.52 -4.02 20.06
N GLU A 231 -5.72 -3.59 19.64
CA GLU A 231 -6.41 -4.21 18.51
C GLU A 231 -5.76 -3.85 17.16
N ALA A 232 -5.36 -2.59 16.96
CA ALA A 232 -4.56 -2.17 15.81
C ALA A 232 -3.18 -2.88 15.76
N PHE A 233 -2.52 -3.02 16.90
CA PHE A 233 -1.24 -3.72 17.01
C PHE A 233 -1.33 -5.20 16.60
N ARG A 234 -2.42 -5.88 16.96
CA ARG A 234 -2.66 -7.28 16.54
C ARG A 234 -2.70 -7.43 15.03
N MET A 235 -3.21 -6.43 14.29
CA MET A 235 -3.31 -6.51 12.84
C MET A 235 -1.97 -6.68 12.15
N LYS A 236 -0.84 -6.28 12.76
CA LYS A 236 0.52 -6.48 12.20
C LYS A 236 0.84 -7.94 11.91
N PHE A 237 0.17 -8.84 12.62
CA PHE A 237 0.29 -10.28 12.47
C PHE A 237 -0.89 -10.88 11.69
N VAL A 238 -1.46 -10.10 10.78
CA VAL A 238 -2.53 -10.48 9.86
C VAL A 238 -2.11 -10.14 8.43
N VAL A 239 -2.27 -11.10 7.53
CA VAL A 239 -1.95 -11.01 6.11
C VAL A 239 -3.24 -11.23 5.33
N ARG A 240 -3.59 -10.27 4.48
CA ARG A 240 -4.73 -10.39 3.56
C ARG A 240 -4.19 -10.60 2.16
N ILE A 241 -4.73 -11.56 1.43
CA ILE A 241 -4.25 -11.88 0.08
C ILE A 241 -5.41 -12.17 -0.87
N SER A 242 -5.30 -11.67 -2.10
CA SER A 242 -6.27 -11.95 -3.17
C SER A 242 -5.60 -11.84 -4.53
N ASP A 243 -6.14 -12.52 -5.53
CA ASP A 243 -5.86 -12.20 -6.93
C ASP A 243 -6.23 -10.72 -7.15
N CYS A 244 -5.30 -9.96 -7.73
CA CYS A 244 -5.47 -8.53 -7.88
C CYS A 244 -4.64 -7.99 -9.06
N PRO A 245 -5.26 -7.89 -10.23
CA PRO A 245 -4.69 -7.20 -11.37
C PRO A 245 -4.22 -5.79 -11.08
N ILE A 246 -3.14 -5.40 -11.76
CA ILE A 246 -2.66 -4.03 -11.83
C ILE A 246 -3.26 -3.39 -13.09
N LEU A 247 -3.85 -2.21 -12.92
CA LEU A 247 -4.49 -1.42 -13.98
C LEU A 247 -3.56 -0.35 -14.55
N MET A 248 -2.72 0.26 -13.71
CA MET A 248 -1.74 1.27 -14.13
C MET A 248 -0.43 1.13 -13.35
N LYS A 249 0.67 1.62 -13.91
CA LYS A 249 1.98 1.68 -13.25
C LYS A 249 2.10 2.92 -12.35
N PHE A 250 3.13 2.98 -11.50
CA PHE A 250 3.39 4.15 -10.64
C PHE A 250 3.79 5.43 -11.39
N ASP A 251 3.91 5.40 -12.70
CA ASP A 251 4.03 6.61 -13.52
C ASP A 251 2.71 7.01 -14.20
N ALA A 252 1.58 6.47 -13.71
CA ALA A 252 0.22 6.64 -14.20
C ALA A 252 -0.04 6.08 -15.61
N ARG A 253 0.91 5.36 -16.23
CA ARG A 253 0.66 4.68 -17.51
C ARG A 253 -0.26 3.49 -17.29
N ILE A 254 -1.42 3.53 -17.94
CA ILE A 254 -2.40 2.43 -17.93
C ILE A 254 -1.82 1.23 -18.67
N LEU A 255 -1.95 0.05 -18.06
CA LEU A 255 -1.54 -1.21 -18.65
C LEU A 255 -2.53 -1.63 -19.73
N ARG A 256 -2.00 -2.05 -20.87
CA ARG A 256 -2.84 -2.62 -21.93
C ARG A 256 -3.13 -4.08 -21.62
N ARG A 257 -4.40 -4.47 -21.70
CA ARG A 257 -4.87 -5.83 -21.47
C ARG A 257 -6.10 -6.14 -22.31
N SER A 258 -6.02 -7.21 -23.09
CA SER A 258 -7.15 -7.77 -23.83
C SER A 258 -7.80 -8.94 -23.09
N LEU A 259 -9.11 -9.17 -23.31
CA LEU A 259 -9.79 -10.36 -22.80
C LEU A 259 -9.09 -11.64 -23.27
N GLY A 260 -8.94 -12.60 -22.36
CA GLY A 260 -8.26 -13.87 -22.61
C GLY A 260 -6.80 -13.91 -22.17
N GLU A 261 -6.15 -12.75 -21.99
CA GLU A 261 -4.82 -12.71 -21.38
C GLU A 261 -4.85 -13.21 -19.93
N GLN A 262 -3.90 -14.09 -19.59
CA GLN A 262 -3.87 -14.81 -18.31
C GLN A 262 -3.10 -14.10 -17.20
N TRP A 263 -2.13 -13.25 -17.55
CA TRP A 263 -1.26 -12.58 -16.58
C TRP A 263 -2.00 -11.86 -15.44
N PRO A 264 -3.20 -11.26 -15.62
CA PRO A 264 -3.91 -10.61 -14.50
C PRO A 264 -4.32 -11.60 -13.39
N HIS A 265 -4.53 -12.87 -13.73
CA HIS A 265 -4.90 -13.93 -12.77
C HIS A 265 -3.69 -14.54 -12.05
N LEU A 266 -2.48 -14.17 -12.45
CA LEU A 266 -1.25 -14.64 -11.84
C LEU A 266 -0.72 -13.68 -10.75
N ILE A 267 -1.34 -12.50 -10.60
CA ILE A 267 -0.91 -11.49 -9.65
C ILE A 267 -1.75 -11.58 -8.37
N LYS A 268 -1.06 -11.73 -7.24
CA LYS A 268 -1.62 -11.64 -5.88
C LYS A 268 -1.24 -10.29 -5.26
N LEU A 269 -2.20 -9.62 -4.63
CA LEU A 269 -1.93 -8.46 -3.76
C LEU A 269 -1.94 -8.93 -2.31
N VAL A 270 -0.83 -8.72 -1.61
CA VAL A 270 -0.62 -9.12 -0.22
C VAL A 270 -0.63 -7.88 0.65
N SER A 271 -1.67 -7.69 1.46
CA SER A 271 -1.83 -6.49 2.31
C SER A 271 -1.50 -6.80 3.76
N VAL A 272 -0.51 -6.09 4.32
CA VAL A 272 -0.01 -6.29 5.69
C VAL A 272 0.26 -4.94 6.34
N THR A 273 -0.10 -4.80 7.61
CA THR A 273 0.20 -3.62 8.43
C THR A 273 1.66 -3.55 8.82
N GLY A 274 2.24 -2.36 8.71
CA GLY A 274 3.60 -2.09 9.15
C GLY A 274 3.72 -1.82 10.64
N VAL A 275 4.95 -1.80 11.14
CA VAL A 275 5.28 -1.07 12.38
C VAL A 275 5.40 0.40 12.01
N ASP A 276 4.71 1.25 12.77
CA ASP A 276 4.60 2.68 12.52
C ASP A 276 5.07 3.49 13.75
N PHE A 277 6.18 4.19 13.57
CA PHE A 277 6.71 5.13 14.55
C PHE A 277 6.30 6.58 14.29
N ALA A 278 5.71 6.91 13.14
CA ALA A 278 5.12 8.23 12.88
C ALA A 278 3.70 8.24 13.44
N GLY A 279 3.64 8.29 14.76
CA GLY A 279 2.54 7.66 15.45
C GLY A 279 1.22 8.41 15.34
N ARG A 280 0.20 7.64 14.93
CA ARG A 280 -1.20 7.96 15.09
C ARG A 280 -1.71 7.41 16.41
N LYS A 281 -2.89 7.88 16.83
CA LYS A 281 -3.57 7.32 18.00
C LYS A 281 -3.66 5.78 17.92
N HIS A 282 -3.81 5.26 16.72
CA HIS A 282 -3.88 3.84 16.40
C HIS A 282 -2.59 3.07 16.69
N ASP A 283 -1.42 3.69 16.46
CA ASP A 283 -0.09 3.07 16.56
C ASP A 283 0.60 3.31 17.92
N VAL A 284 -0.14 3.75 18.94
CA VAL A 284 0.41 4.00 20.29
C VAL A 284 1.18 2.80 20.84
N ASN A 285 0.73 1.59 20.52
CA ASN A 285 1.37 0.37 20.98
C ASN A 285 2.70 0.08 20.28
N ASP A 286 2.96 0.65 19.11
CA ASP A 286 4.26 0.50 18.43
C ASP A 286 5.33 1.25 19.20
N VAL A 287 4.98 2.48 19.62
CA VAL A 287 5.80 3.31 20.47
C VAL A 287 6.02 2.64 21.83
N THR A 288 4.95 2.27 22.54
CA THR A 288 5.09 1.74 23.90
C THR A 288 5.70 0.34 23.97
N THR A 289 5.66 -0.41 22.87
CA THR A 289 6.24 -1.77 22.80
C THR A 289 7.70 -1.74 22.38
N TYR A 290 8.07 -0.90 21.41
CA TYR A 290 9.39 -0.97 20.80
C TYR A 290 10.34 0.15 21.23
N ILE A 291 9.89 1.22 21.89
CA ILE A 291 10.78 2.28 22.37
C ILE A 291 10.89 2.20 23.90
N LYS A 292 12.06 1.85 24.43
CA LYS A 292 12.26 1.61 25.87
C LYS A 292 12.06 2.87 26.73
N ASN A 293 12.51 4.02 26.25
CA ASN A 293 12.42 5.31 26.93
C ASN A 293 11.30 6.21 26.36
N TRP A 294 10.22 5.62 25.83
CA TRP A 294 9.18 6.37 25.12
C TRP A 294 8.57 7.53 25.93
N GLN A 295 8.50 7.39 27.27
CA GLN A 295 7.98 8.43 28.17
C GLN A 295 8.83 9.70 28.20
N GLU A 296 10.12 9.58 27.91
CA GLU A 296 11.05 10.71 27.83
C GLU A 296 11.07 11.33 26.43
N VAL A 297 10.69 10.53 25.42
CA VAL A 297 10.73 10.90 24.02
C VAL A 297 9.50 11.71 23.62
N PHE A 298 8.31 11.35 24.11
CA PHE A 298 7.04 11.93 23.67
C PHE A 298 6.35 12.76 24.75
N GLU A 299 5.65 13.81 24.32
CA GLU A 299 4.72 14.53 25.19
C GLU A 299 3.62 13.59 25.67
N LEU A 300 3.21 13.70 26.93
CA LEU A 300 2.27 12.77 27.56
C LEU A 300 0.91 13.43 27.80
N ASP A 301 -0.17 12.67 27.56
CA ASP A 301 -1.51 13.06 27.99
C ASP A 301 -1.58 12.92 29.53
N PRO A 302 -1.84 14.00 30.27
CA PRO A 302 -1.86 13.97 31.73
C PRO A 302 -2.95 13.07 32.32
N LYS A 303 -3.99 12.71 31.55
CA LYS A 303 -5.07 11.83 32.01
C LYS A 303 -4.71 10.36 31.85
N THR A 304 -4.02 9.99 30.78
CA THR A 304 -3.79 8.60 30.41
C THR A 304 -2.34 8.16 30.62
N GLY A 305 -1.40 9.09 30.76
CA GLY A 305 0.03 8.83 30.84
C GLY A 305 0.64 8.29 29.55
N LYS A 306 -0.13 8.24 28.46
CA LYS A 306 0.30 7.77 27.12
C LYS A 306 0.79 8.93 26.25
N PRO A 307 1.48 8.67 25.13
CA PRO A 307 1.83 9.72 24.18
C PRO A 307 0.60 10.55 23.78
N ALA A 308 0.70 11.87 23.92
CA ALA A 308 -0.34 12.82 23.58
C ALA A 308 -0.51 12.89 22.07
N VAL A 309 -1.76 12.80 21.61
CA VAL A 309 -2.11 12.98 20.20
C VAL A 309 -2.79 14.33 20.05
N PHE A 310 -2.13 15.26 19.35
CA PHE A 310 -2.71 16.57 19.05
C PHE A 310 -3.51 16.47 17.75
N HIS A 311 -4.73 17.01 17.77
CA HIS A 311 -5.64 17.00 16.62
C HIS A 311 -5.91 15.62 16.00
N GLY A 312 -5.71 14.54 16.78
CA GLY A 312 -6.00 13.17 16.35
C GLY A 312 -5.02 12.58 15.33
N ARG A 313 -3.88 13.22 15.02
CA ARG A 313 -2.94 12.72 14.00
C ARG A 313 -1.60 12.24 14.53
N ASP A 314 -0.76 13.11 15.09
CA ASP A 314 0.65 12.75 15.36
C ASP A 314 0.99 12.82 16.86
N PHE A 315 1.83 11.90 17.33
CA PHE A 315 2.55 12.07 18.61
C PHE A 315 3.63 13.14 18.46
N TYR A 316 3.77 13.98 19.48
CA TYR A 316 4.78 15.05 19.46
C TYR A 316 5.95 14.66 20.35
N PRO A 317 7.18 14.70 19.82
CA PRO A 317 8.35 14.51 20.66
C PRO A 317 8.52 15.71 21.59
N VAL A 318 9.01 15.47 22.82
CA VAL A 318 9.34 16.53 23.76
C VAL A 318 10.44 17.41 23.15
N ARG A 319 10.38 18.72 23.39
CA ARG A 319 11.44 19.63 22.96
C ARG A 319 12.77 19.21 23.61
N HIS A 320 13.81 19.02 22.78
CA HIS A 320 15.12 18.50 23.23
C HIS A 320 15.04 17.11 23.87
N HIS A 321 14.11 16.27 23.40
CA HIS A 321 13.99 14.88 23.82
C HIS A 321 15.34 14.14 23.74
N PRO A 322 15.60 13.16 24.63
CA PRO A 322 16.72 12.25 24.46
C PRO A 322 16.54 11.40 23.19
N GLN A 323 17.63 10.83 22.69
CA GLN A 323 17.56 9.87 21.59
C GLN A 323 16.68 8.69 21.99
N ALA A 324 15.77 8.28 21.11
CA ALA A 324 14.92 7.13 21.36
C ALA A 324 15.74 5.84 21.41
N MET A 325 15.45 4.99 22.39
CA MET A 325 16.12 3.72 22.63
C MET A 325 15.25 2.57 22.13
N LEU A 326 15.58 2.04 20.95
CA LEU A 326 14.85 0.95 20.34
C LEU A 326 15.06 -0.37 21.10
N ASP A 327 13.99 -1.12 21.33
CA ASP A 327 14.05 -2.51 21.76
C ASP A 327 14.31 -3.41 20.56
N GLU A 328 15.58 -3.44 20.11
CA GLU A 328 15.99 -4.12 18.89
C GLU A 328 15.64 -5.62 18.90
N GLU A 329 15.78 -6.30 20.05
CA GLU A 329 15.45 -7.72 20.18
C GLU A 329 13.96 -7.98 19.96
N ARG A 330 13.12 -7.18 20.62
CA ARG A 330 11.67 -7.29 20.51
C ARG A 330 11.19 -6.99 19.10
N LEU A 331 11.68 -5.89 18.52
CA LEU A 331 11.31 -5.48 17.17
C LEU A 331 11.78 -6.51 16.14
N LEU A 332 13.02 -7.00 16.22
CA LEU A 332 13.53 -8.01 15.29
C LEU A 332 12.70 -9.29 15.31
N ARG A 333 12.35 -9.77 16.52
CA ARG A 333 11.52 -10.96 16.67
C ARG A 333 10.16 -10.79 16.00
N ASP A 334 9.49 -9.66 16.24
CA ASP A 334 8.17 -9.42 15.70
C ASP A 334 8.23 -9.17 14.17
N LEU A 335 9.24 -8.44 13.66
CA LEU A 335 9.47 -8.29 12.22
C LEU A 335 9.73 -9.64 11.52
N ALA A 336 10.57 -10.51 12.10
CA ALA A 336 10.83 -11.84 11.54
C ALA A 336 9.56 -12.70 11.53
N ARG A 337 8.74 -12.60 12.58
CA ARG A 337 7.44 -13.26 12.66
C ARG A 337 6.47 -12.77 11.59
N MET A 338 6.38 -11.46 11.37
CA MET A 338 5.57 -10.85 10.31
C MET A 338 6.01 -11.28 8.91
N VAL A 339 7.32 -11.31 8.64
CA VAL A 339 7.87 -11.79 7.36
C VAL A 339 7.53 -13.26 7.16
N ARG A 340 7.74 -14.10 8.18
CA ARG A 340 7.45 -15.54 8.09
C ARG A 340 5.98 -15.79 7.79
N LEU A 341 5.07 -15.15 8.52
CA LEU A 341 3.62 -15.29 8.29
C LEU A 341 3.25 -14.91 6.85
N ARG A 342 3.80 -13.81 6.34
CA ARG A 342 3.55 -13.34 4.97
C ARG A 342 4.07 -14.31 3.92
N LEU A 343 5.30 -14.80 4.06
CA LEU A 343 5.86 -15.77 3.11
C LEU A 343 5.11 -17.11 3.18
N GLN A 344 4.66 -17.53 4.36
CA GLN A 344 3.81 -18.72 4.51
C GLN A 344 2.46 -18.55 3.81
N ALA A 345 1.83 -17.37 3.92
CA ALA A 345 0.59 -17.06 3.20
C ALA A 345 0.80 -17.08 1.68
N CYS A 346 1.88 -16.45 1.17
CA CYS A 346 2.24 -16.52 -0.24
C CYS A 346 2.45 -17.96 -0.71
N ASP A 347 3.16 -18.77 0.07
CA ASP A 347 3.43 -20.17 -0.24
C ASP A 347 2.14 -21.01 -0.30
N GLN A 348 1.24 -20.86 0.67
CA GLN A 348 -0.06 -21.54 0.69
C GLN A 348 -0.96 -21.13 -0.50
N GLU A 349 -0.82 -19.89 -0.96
CA GLU A 349 -1.51 -19.38 -2.13
C GLU A 349 -0.83 -19.74 -3.47
N GLY A 350 0.23 -20.56 -3.43
CA GLY A 350 0.94 -21.05 -4.61
C GLY A 350 1.76 -19.98 -5.33
N VAL A 351 2.19 -18.93 -4.63
CA VAL A 351 3.05 -17.89 -5.20
C VAL A 351 4.45 -18.46 -5.47
N GLU A 352 4.95 -18.25 -6.68
CA GLU A 352 6.27 -18.68 -7.10
C GLU A 352 7.32 -17.59 -6.93
N ILE A 353 6.96 -16.34 -7.24
CA ILE A 353 7.87 -15.20 -7.14
C ILE A 353 7.25 -14.17 -6.20
N VAL A 354 7.98 -13.81 -5.16
CA VAL A 354 7.50 -12.84 -4.18
C VAL A 354 8.15 -11.49 -4.44
N VAL A 355 7.36 -10.47 -4.80
CA VAL A 355 7.82 -9.08 -4.89
C VAL A 355 7.51 -8.36 -3.58
N GLU A 356 8.55 -7.97 -2.87
CA GLU A 356 8.48 -7.34 -1.55
C GLU A 356 9.00 -5.90 -1.61
N THR A 357 8.48 -5.09 -0.70
CA THR A 357 9.00 -3.77 -0.42
C THR A 357 9.21 -3.63 1.08
N GLY A 358 9.93 -2.59 1.51
CA GLY A 358 10.12 -2.32 2.93
C GLY A 358 8.83 -1.84 3.60
N ILE A 359 8.16 -2.69 4.39
CA ILE A 359 6.98 -2.27 5.16
C ILE A 359 7.41 -1.31 6.29
N GLY A 360 6.78 -0.15 6.39
CA GLY A 360 7.04 0.82 7.47
C GLY A 360 8.38 1.57 7.35
N LEU A 361 9.07 1.49 6.21
CA LEU A 361 10.44 2.03 6.08
C LEU A 361 10.53 3.46 5.53
N GLY A 362 9.38 4.07 5.23
CA GLY A 362 9.23 5.46 4.79
C GLY A 362 9.17 6.44 5.97
N VAL A 363 8.12 7.27 6.02
CA VAL A 363 7.85 8.23 7.12
C VAL A 363 7.77 7.51 8.47
N PHE A 364 7.25 6.29 8.46
CA PHE A 364 6.99 5.42 9.59
C PHE A 364 8.25 4.84 10.25
N ALA A 365 9.43 5.00 9.65
CA ALA A 365 10.66 4.43 10.19
C ALA A 365 11.17 5.12 11.47
N GLY A 366 10.52 6.20 11.95
CA GLY A 366 10.94 6.89 13.17
C GLY A 366 12.09 7.88 12.94
N LYS A 367 12.14 8.51 11.75
CA LYS A 367 13.17 9.51 11.41
C LYS A 367 13.18 10.71 12.36
N HIS A 368 12.01 11.15 12.81
CA HIS A 368 11.86 12.31 13.70
C HIS A 368 12.37 12.04 15.13
N ILE A 369 12.52 10.77 15.52
CA ILE A 369 13.05 10.34 16.82
C ILE A 369 14.43 9.65 16.71
N GLY A 370 15.02 9.64 15.50
CA GLY A 370 16.40 9.23 15.26
C GLY A 370 16.67 7.72 15.21
N ILE A 371 15.67 6.89 14.93
CA ILE A 371 15.81 5.41 14.89
C ILE A 371 15.66 4.78 13.49
N ASP A 372 15.45 5.58 12.44
CA ASP A 372 15.11 5.08 11.11
C ASP A 372 16.19 4.19 10.48
N GLY A 373 17.46 4.50 10.70
CA GLY A 373 18.56 3.63 10.27
C GLY A 373 18.52 2.25 10.95
N GLN A 374 18.19 2.20 12.25
CA GLN A 374 18.09 0.95 13.00
C GLN A 374 16.89 0.12 12.52
N VAL A 375 15.72 0.75 12.33
CA VAL A 375 14.51 0.08 11.85
C VAL A 375 14.70 -0.53 10.46
N ARG A 376 15.32 0.20 9.52
CA ARG A 376 15.66 -0.31 8.17
C ARG A 376 16.60 -1.51 8.24
N ARG A 377 17.65 -1.43 9.07
CA ARG A 377 18.60 -2.52 9.27
C ARG A 377 17.91 -3.76 9.86
N LEU A 378 17.13 -3.60 10.92
CA LEU A 378 16.41 -4.72 11.55
C LEU A 378 15.41 -5.37 10.61
N SER A 379 14.77 -4.60 9.73
CA SER A 379 13.88 -5.14 8.69
C SER A 379 14.63 -5.96 7.65
N ALA A 380 15.81 -5.51 7.22
CA ALA A 380 16.69 -6.29 6.35
C ALA A 380 17.16 -7.59 7.03
N ILE A 381 17.56 -7.53 8.31
CA ILE A 381 17.95 -8.70 9.11
C ILE A 381 16.78 -9.68 9.22
N ALA A 382 15.56 -9.20 9.50
CA ALA A 382 14.38 -10.03 9.63
C ALA A 382 14.09 -10.81 8.33
N ILE A 383 14.09 -10.12 7.18
CA ILE A 383 13.88 -10.77 5.88
C ILE A 383 14.99 -11.79 5.61
N ARG A 384 16.26 -11.38 5.74
CA ARG A 384 17.39 -12.30 5.55
C ARG A 384 17.26 -13.53 6.45
N HIS A 385 17.00 -13.34 7.74
CA HIS A 385 16.86 -14.41 8.72
C HIS A 385 15.77 -15.41 8.31
N VAL A 386 14.59 -14.93 7.91
CA VAL A 386 13.49 -15.82 7.52
C VAL A 386 13.83 -16.56 6.24
N VAL A 387 14.24 -15.85 5.20
CA VAL A 387 14.49 -16.50 3.90
C VAL A 387 15.66 -17.48 4.01
N GLN A 388 16.69 -17.17 4.79
CA GLN A 388 17.83 -18.07 4.99
C GLN A 388 17.44 -19.32 5.79
N ASN A 389 16.82 -19.14 6.97
CA ASN A 389 16.60 -20.25 7.91
C ASN A 389 15.33 -21.06 7.65
N TYR A 390 14.38 -20.51 6.88
CA TYR A 390 13.11 -21.16 6.58
C TYR A 390 12.93 -21.45 5.09
N SER A 391 13.94 -21.21 4.25
CA SER A 391 13.87 -21.46 2.79
C SER A 391 13.31 -22.83 2.43
N THR A 392 13.71 -23.88 3.14
CA THR A 392 13.25 -25.27 2.89
C THR A 392 11.81 -25.54 3.29
N THR A 393 11.18 -24.62 4.03
CA THR A 393 9.77 -24.74 4.44
C THR A 393 8.79 -24.21 3.39
N PHE A 394 9.26 -23.35 2.50
CA PHE A 394 8.45 -22.78 1.41
C PHE A 394 8.56 -23.70 0.19
N LYS A 395 7.42 -24.28 -0.23
CA LYS A 395 7.37 -25.30 -1.30
C LYS A 395 7.25 -24.70 -2.69
N ASN A 396 6.56 -23.58 -2.80
CA ASN A 396 6.20 -22.93 -4.05
C ASN A 396 7.12 -21.74 -4.36
N ILE A 397 7.63 -21.04 -3.35
CA ILE A 397 8.46 -19.85 -3.55
C ILE A 397 9.83 -20.23 -4.14
N ARG A 398 10.07 -19.77 -5.37
CA ARG A 398 11.29 -20.01 -6.15
C ARG A 398 12.27 -18.85 -6.13
N ALA A 399 11.78 -17.62 -5.93
CA ALA A 399 12.63 -16.44 -5.82
C ALA A 399 11.93 -15.29 -5.10
N ILE A 400 12.72 -14.36 -4.57
CA ILE A 400 12.23 -13.11 -3.97
C ILE A 400 12.86 -11.93 -4.72
N VAL A 401 12.05 -10.91 -5.01
CA VAL A 401 12.49 -9.64 -5.59
C VAL A 401 12.15 -8.52 -4.60
N LEU A 402 13.17 -7.85 -4.08
CA LEU A 402 13.03 -6.67 -3.23
C LEU A 402 13.02 -5.42 -4.12
N ALA A 403 11.84 -4.85 -4.32
CA ALA A 403 11.61 -3.60 -5.03
C ALA A 403 11.89 -2.41 -4.08
N LEU A 404 13.13 -1.92 -4.10
CA LEU A 404 13.62 -0.87 -3.20
C LEU A 404 14.08 0.35 -4.00
N PRO A 405 13.15 1.16 -4.51
CA PRO A 405 13.48 2.35 -5.28
C PRO A 405 14.26 3.37 -4.44
N ILE A 406 15.29 3.96 -5.03
CA ILE A 406 16.17 4.95 -4.41
C ILE A 406 15.66 6.35 -4.72
N PHE A 407 15.19 7.08 -3.71
CA PHE A 407 14.66 8.44 -3.85
C PHE A 407 15.57 9.51 -3.24
N THR A 408 16.54 9.12 -2.41
CA THR A 408 17.43 10.07 -1.74
C THR A 408 18.19 10.97 -2.71
N GLY A 409 18.18 12.28 -2.42
CA GLY A 409 19.02 13.28 -3.07
C GLY A 409 20.47 13.25 -2.60
N ILE A 410 21.28 14.13 -3.20
CA ILE A 410 22.67 14.36 -2.81
C ILE A 410 22.70 15.51 -1.80
N ARG A 411 23.37 15.32 -0.66
CA ARG A 411 23.66 16.36 0.34
C ARG A 411 25.16 16.42 0.57
N ASP A 412 25.74 17.62 0.52
CA ASP A 412 27.19 17.84 0.70
C ASP A 412 28.05 16.94 -0.21
N GLY A 413 27.60 16.74 -1.45
CA GLY A 413 28.26 15.88 -2.44
C GLY A 413 28.13 14.37 -2.22
N ARG A 414 27.39 13.92 -1.20
CA ARG A 414 27.16 12.49 -0.91
C ARG A 414 25.68 12.14 -1.00
N ARG A 415 25.38 10.98 -1.59
CA ARG A 415 24.02 10.41 -1.51
C ARG A 415 23.78 9.93 -0.09
N LEU A 416 22.66 10.33 0.51
CA LEU A 416 22.25 9.78 1.80
C LEU A 416 21.87 8.30 1.65
N PRO A 417 22.14 7.44 2.65
CA PRO A 417 21.70 6.06 2.60
C PRO A 417 20.18 5.96 2.45
N ASP A 418 19.73 5.18 1.48
CA ASP A 418 18.32 4.83 1.27
C ASP A 418 18.07 3.38 1.76
N THR A 419 16.82 2.96 1.82
CA THR A 419 16.42 1.60 2.21
C THR A 419 17.17 0.53 1.42
N TYR A 420 17.37 0.76 0.11
CA TYR A 420 18.19 -0.09 -0.75
C TYR A 420 19.57 -0.40 -0.14
N ASP A 421 20.26 0.62 0.39
CA ASP A 421 21.63 0.48 0.89
C ASP A 421 21.71 -0.37 2.15
N TYR A 422 20.76 -0.19 3.07
CA TYR A 422 20.69 -1.00 4.29
C TYR A 422 20.48 -2.48 3.96
N PHE A 423 19.62 -2.76 2.98
CA PHE A 423 19.34 -4.12 2.55
C PHE A 423 20.53 -4.74 1.81
N VAL A 424 21.12 -4.05 0.84
CA VAL A 424 22.32 -4.55 0.15
C VAL A 424 23.47 -4.78 1.12
N ALA A 425 23.71 -3.86 2.06
CA ALA A 425 24.74 -4.02 3.07
C ALA A 425 24.52 -5.27 3.93
N GLU A 426 23.31 -5.49 4.44
CA GLU A 426 22.99 -6.65 5.28
C GLU A 426 23.18 -7.97 4.52
N PHE A 427 22.65 -8.08 3.30
CA PHE A 427 22.76 -9.32 2.52
C PHE A 427 24.19 -9.61 2.06
N ARG A 428 24.99 -8.56 1.80
CA ARG A 428 26.40 -8.69 1.41
C ARG A 428 27.30 -9.03 2.60
N MET A 429 27.21 -8.27 3.70
CA MET A 429 28.07 -8.45 4.87
C MET A 429 27.83 -9.79 5.56
N SER A 430 26.57 -10.21 5.65
CA SER A 430 26.19 -11.49 6.27
C SER A 430 26.38 -12.69 5.35
N GLN A 431 26.87 -12.50 4.11
CA GLN A 431 27.06 -13.54 3.09
C GLN A 431 25.83 -14.46 2.97
N TYR A 432 24.70 -13.89 2.52
CA TYR A 432 23.45 -14.65 2.40
C TYR A 432 23.65 -15.97 1.63
N SER A 433 23.30 -17.08 2.29
CA SER A 433 23.50 -18.45 1.81
C SER A 433 22.20 -19.27 1.75
N GLY A 434 21.04 -18.60 1.75
CA GLY A 434 19.75 -19.29 1.64
C GLY A 434 19.50 -19.87 0.25
N HIS A 435 18.69 -20.94 0.19
CA HIS A 435 18.36 -21.65 -1.05
C HIS A 435 17.47 -20.84 -2.01
N ILE A 436 16.65 -19.93 -1.48
CA ILE A 436 15.79 -19.08 -2.30
C ILE A 436 16.63 -17.91 -2.82
N PRO A 437 16.86 -17.79 -4.14
CA PRO A 437 17.56 -16.65 -4.71
C PRO A 437 16.79 -15.35 -4.50
N LEU A 438 17.55 -14.27 -4.34
CA LEU A 438 17.02 -12.95 -4.06
C LEU A 438 17.61 -11.91 -5.00
N LEU A 439 16.76 -11.03 -5.53
CA LEU A 439 17.14 -9.86 -6.32
C LEU A 439 16.76 -8.59 -5.55
N ILE A 440 17.71 -7.73 -5.25
CA ILE A 440 17.45 -6.37 -4.77
C ILE A 440 17.59 -5.43 -5.95
N ILE A 441 16.60 -4.58 -6.20
CA ILE A 441 16.59 -3.72 -7.39
C ILE A 441 15.91 -2.37 -7.13
N ASP A 442 16.50 -1.30 -7.67
CA ASP A 442 15.95 0.06 -7.70
C ASP A 442 14.88 0.20 -8.80
N GLN A 443 13.70 -0.40 -8.59
CA GLN A 443 12.64 -0.42 -9.60
C GLN A 443 11.24 -0.39 -8.95
N ASP A 444 10.25 0.06 -9.74
CA ASP A 444 8.84 0.01 -9.43
C ASP A 444 8.31 -1.42 -9.25
N MET A 445 7.60 -1.68 -8.14
CA MET A 445 7.05 -3.01 -7.86
C MET A 445 5.99 -3.44 -8.88
N HIS A 446 5.22 -2.51 -9.46
CA HIS A 446 4.23 -2.86 -10.48
C HIS A 446 4.88 -3.32 -11.77
N GLU A 447 5.88 -2.60 -12.26
CA GLU A 447 6.67 -3.01 -13.43
C GLU A 447 7.23 -4.42 -13.25
N LEU A 448 7.87 -4.69 -12.09
CA LEU A 448 8.42 -6.01 -11.78
C LEU A 448 7.34 -7.08 -11.77
N THR A 449 6.25 -6.84 -11.03
CA THR A 449 5.15 -7.80 -10.85
C THR A 449 4.50 -8.15 -12.20
N VAL A 450 4.22 -7.17 -13.04
CA VAL A 450 3.62 -7.41 -14.37
C VAL A 450 4.59 -8.17 -15.27
N ALA A 451 5.87 -7.79 -15.30
CA ALA A 451 6.88 -8.48 -16.11
C ALA A 451 7.04 -9.96 -15.70
N ILE A 452 7.00 -10.24 -14.40
CA ILE A 452 7.03 -11.61 -13.86
C ILE A 452 5.77 -12.38 -14.27
N ALA A 453 4.58 -11.79 -14.11
CA ALA A 453 3.31 -12.42 -14.48
C ALA A 453 3.20 -12.70 -16.00
N LEU A 454 3.71 -11.79 -16.85
CA LEU A 454 3.77 -11.96 -18.30
C LEU A 454 4.66 -13.13 -18.73
N ARG A 455 5.64 -13.51 -17.88
CA ARG A 455 6.46 -14.70 -18.07
C ARG A 455 5.82 -15.99 -17.55
N GLY A 456 4.56 -15.92 -17.09
CA GLY A 456 3.78 -17.08 -16.69
C GLY A 456 3.92 -17.48 -15.22
N TYR A 457 4.67 -16.72 -14.42
CA TYR A 457 4.83 -17.01 -12.99
C TYR A 457 3.67 -16.46 -12.18
N ARG A 458 3.25 -17.23 -11.18
CA ARG A 458 2.37 -16.70 -10.12
C ARG A 458 3.19 -15.83 -9.17
N VAL A 459 2.79 -14.57 -9.03
CA VAL A 459 3.59 -13.54 -8.37
C VAL A 459 2.77 -12.78 -7.33
N SER A 460 3.37 -12.48 -6.18
CA SER A 460 2.78 -11.57 -5.22
C SER A 460 3.41 -10.19 -5.27
N GLN A 461 2.63 -9.15 -5.01
CA GLN A 461 3.12 -7.82 -4.68
C GLN A 461 2.65 -7.41 -3.28
N LEU A 462 3.56 -6.82 -2.51
CA LEU A 462 3.29 -6.36 -1.16
C LEU A 462 2.64 -4.97 -1.15
N ASN A 463 1.46 -4.88 -0.53
CA ASN A 463 0.78 -3.66 -0.14
C ASN A 463 1.00 -3.38 1.36
N PRO A 464 1.76 -2.33 1.72
CA PRO A 464 1.75 -1.83 3.09
C PRO A 464 0.36 -1.24 3.38
N ALA A 465 -0.33 -1.78 4.39
CA ALA A 465 -1.67 -1.35 4.78
C ALA A 465 -1.66 -0.54 6.08
N ASP A 466 -2.68 0.29 6.29
CA ASP A 466 -2.92 0.98 7.56
C ASP A 466 -3.25 0.02 8.71
N SER A 467 -2.90 0.45 9.91
CA SER A 467 -3.04 -0.14 11.24
C SER A 467 -4.36 -0.86 11.53
N HIS A 468 -5.48 -0.47 10.90
CA HIS A 468 -6.78 -1.14 11.05
C HIS A 468 -7.03 -2.29 10.07
N GLY A 469 -6.20 -2.41 9.04
CA GLY A 469 -6.30 -3.46 8.05
C GLY A 469 -7.56 -3.37 7.19
N VAL A 470 -8.13 -2.17 6.97
CA VAL A 470 -9.01 -1.93 5.82
C VAL A 470 -8.12 -1.62 4.61
N PHE A 471 -8.67 -1.75 3.40
CA PHE A 471 -7.91 -1.50 2.17
C PHE A 471 -8.23 -0.11 1.62
N GLY A 472 -7.24 0.72 1.34
CA GLY A 472 -7.48 1.98 0.64
C GLY A 472 -8.18 2.98 1.54
N GLU A 473 -7.71 3.13 2.78
CA GLU A 473 -8.27 4.07 3.75
C GLU A 473 -8.03 5.55 3.35
N TYR A 474 -7.01 5.82 2.52
CA TYR A 474 -6.52 7.19 2.29
C TYR A 474 -6.73 7.78 0.89
N TRP A 475 -7.24 7.01 -0.07
CA TRP A 475 -7.34 7.48 -1.47
C TRP A 475 -8.22 8.72 -1.67
N GLN A 476 -9.15 9.00 -0.76
CA GLN A 476 -9.99 10.22 -0.77
C GLN A 476 -9.22 11.50 -0.41
N ASN A 477 -8.01 11.39 0.17
CA ASN A 477 -7.22 12.55 0.58
C ASN A 477 -6.37 13.12 -0.56
N HIS A 478 -6.48 12.59 -1.79
CA HIS A 478 -5.72 13.02 -2.97
C HIS A 478 -4.20 13.08 -2.72
N GLY A 479 -3.73 12.25 -1.78
CA GLY A 479 -2.37 12.27 -1.23
C GLY A 479 -1.51 11.11 -1.74
N PRO A 480 -0.18 11.24 -1.71
CA PRO A 480 0.73 10.39 -2.49
C PRO A 480 1.38 9.24 -1.72
N ALA A 481 0.83 8.78 -0.58
CA ALA A 481 1.45 7.64 0.10
C ALA A 481 1.26 6.33 -0.70
N VAL A 482 2.08 5.34 -0.40
CA VAL A 482 2.21 4.11 -1.23
C VAL A 482 0.92 3.30 -1.23
N GLU A 483 0.19 3.28 -0.11
CA GLU A 483 -1.11 2.61 0.01
C GLU A 483 -2.15 3.26 -0.92
N GLU A 484 -2.21 4.60 -0.98
CA GLU A 484 -3.10 5.34 -1.87
C GLU A 484 -2.80 5.00 -3.32
N LYS A 485 -1.52 4.96 -3.71
CA LYS A 485 -1.14 4.59 -5.07
C LYS A 485 -1.66 3.20 -5.42
N LEU A 486 -1.53 2.23 -4.52
CA LEU A 486 -2.01 0.86 -4.75
C LEU A 486 -3.53 0.76 -4.90
N ALA A 487 -4.29 1.57 -4.15
CA ALA A 487 -5.73 1.68 -4.33
C ALA A 487 -6.10 2.29 -5.70
N LEU A 488 -5.30 3.23 -6.21
CA LEU A 488 -5.51 3.87 -7.51
C LEU A 488 -5.06 3.00 -8.68
N THR A 489 -4.05 2.16 -8.49
CA THR A 489 -3.38 1.45 -9.58
C THR A 489 -3.82 0.02 -9.77
N THR A 490 -4.64 -0.52 -8.86
CA THR A 490 -5.06 -1.93 -8.88
C THR A 490 -6.57 -2.04 -8.72
N VAL A 491 -7.11 -3.25 -8.85
CA VAL A 491 -8.50 -3.55 -8.46
C VAL A 491 -8.64 -3.82 -6.96
N GLY A 492 -7.65 -3.48 -6.13
CA GLY A 492 -7.57 -3.83 -4.72
C GLY A 492 -8.81 -3.45 -3.90
N LEU A 493 -9.40 -2.28 -4.20
CA LEU A 493 -10.65 -1.85 -3.54
C LEU A 493 -11.80 -2.83 -3.81
N LEU A 494 -11.91 -3.33 -5.05
CA LEU A 494 -12.95 -4.28 -5.43
C LEU A 494 -12.76 -5.66 -4.80
N VAL A 495 -11.52 -6.06 -4.50
CA VAL A 495 -11.18 -7.44 -4.08
C VAL A 495 -10.84 -7.58 -2.60
N GLN A 496 -10.46 -6.51 -1.89
CA GLN A 496 -10.09 -6.56 -0.46
C GLN A 496 -10.94 -5.67 0.47
N HIS A 497 -11.82 -4.82 -0.06
CA HIS A 497 -12.66 -3.96 0.78
C HIS A 497 -14.00 -4.61 1.14
N HIS A 498 -14.34 -4.69 2.44
CA HIS A 498 -15.54 -5.39 2.93
C HIS A 498 -16.88 -4.81 2.41
N LEU A 499 -16.93 -3.50 2.15
CA LEU A 499 -18.12 -2.86 1.57
C LEU A 499 -18.39 -3.25 0.10
N ILE A 500 -17.44 -3.87 -0.59
CA ILE A 500 -17.56 -4.28 -2.00
C ILE A 500 -17.47 -5.79 -2.16
N ASN A 501 -16.52 -6.42 -1.47
CA ASN A 501 -16.30 -7.86 -1.53
C ASN A 501 -16.89 -8.56 -0.30
N PRO A 502 -17.99 -9.32 -0.44
CA PRO A 502 -18.56 -10.08 0.67
C PRO A 502 -17.63 -11.17 1.21
N ALA A 503 -16.69 -11.69 0.39
CA ALA A 503 -15.75 -12.72 0.83
C ALA A 503 -14.79 -12.23 1.93
N VAL A 504 -14.65 -10.92 2.11
CA VAL A 504 -13.82 -10.35 3.18
C VAL A 504 -14.35 -10.73 4.57
N LEU A 505 -15.66 -10.93 4.69
CA LEU A 505 -16.33 -11.27 5.95
C LEU A 505 -16.68 -12.77 6.07
N ASP A 506 -16.30 -13.58 5.08
CA ASP A 506 -16.49 -15.02 5.10
C ASP A 506 -15.42 -15.69 5.98
N GLU A 507 -15.83 -16.19 7.14
CA GLU A 507 -14.96 -16.84 8.12
C GLU A 507 -14.28 -18.11 7.62
N ASN A 508 -14.76 -18.71 6.52
CA ASN A 508 -14.11 -19.86 5.90
C ASN A 508 -12.81 -19.46 5.18
N ARG A 509 -12.61 -18.16 4.96
CA ARG A 509 -11.40 -17.58 4.36
C ARG A 509 -10.34 -17.24 5.40
N TYR A 510 -10.60 -17.48 6.68
CA TYR A 510 -9.71 -17.10 7.78
C TYR A 510 -8.89 -18.31 8.23
N HIS A 511 -7.59 -18.22 8.00
CA HIS A 511 -6.59 -19.23 8.31
C HIS A 511 -5.75 -18.73 9.48
N ILE A 512 -6.06 -19.18 10.69
CA ILE A 512 -5.28 -18.88 11.89
C ILE A 512 -4.22 -19.97 12.01
N ILE A 513 -2.95 -19.62 11.79
CA ILE A 513 -1.82 -20.55 11.59
C ILE A 513 -0.65 -20.32 12.54
#